data_AF-A0A0F8Z603-F1
#
_entry.id   AF-A0A0F8Z603-F1
#
_cell.length_a   1.000
_cell.length_b   1.000
_cell.length_c   1.000
_cell.angle_alpha   90.00
_cell.angle_beta   90.00
_cell.angle_gamma   90.00
#
_symmetry.space_group_name_H-M   'P 1'
#
loop_
_entity.id
_entity.type
_entity.pdbx_description
1 polymer ?
#
loop_
_entity_poly.entity_id
_entity_poly.type
_entity_poly.pdbx_seq_one_letter_code
_entity_poly.pdbx_strand_id
1 'polypeptide(L)'
;MPSELSLPKGHGIVRVAHNLRLHVTDPRLWSRSIGTDYWLRGGIGIVSAQATAGELLSDYGWTTTGLAETAATGAADFLSSATPGVEDYVGANSSTDLLQSPSMFGGYHGAQAAASIMGRDPTRLTAEWLGSFTVVTGTSNRSGFGLIEDGGGADTAADQLAWIFTDGTNFTLRSDADSDAGAADDTDWHIWKIVVK
;
A
#
# COMPACT_ATOMS: atom_id res chain seq x y z
N MET A 1 -45.25 -12.93 35.18
CA MET A 1 -43.78 -12.90 35.32
C MET A 1 -43.23 -13.66 34.12
N PRO A 2 -42.53 -13.00 33.18
CA PRO A 2 -41.97 -13.72 32.04
C PRO A 2 -40.79 -14.54 32.53
N SER A 3 -40.85 -15.86 32.33
CA SER A 3 -39.72 -16.75 32.57
C SER A 3 -38.65 -16.44 31.53
N GLU A 4 -37.55 -15.82 31.94
CA GLU A 4 -36.38 -15.71 31.09
C GLU A 4 -35.91 -17.11 30.70
N LEU A 5 -35.92 -17.36 29.40
CA LEU A 5 -35.39 -18.57 28.79
C LEU A 5 -33.89 -18.61 29.09
N SER A 6 -33.44 -19.52 29.95
CA SER A 6 -32.02 -19.71 30.18
C SER A 6 -31.33 -20.10 28.87
N LEU A 7 -30.30 -19.35 28.48
CA LEU A 7 -29.49 -19.64 27.30
C LEU A 7 -28.96 -21.09 27.35
N PRO A 8 -28.97 -21.83 26.22
CA PRO A 8 -28.47 -23.20 26.21
C PRO A 8 -26.97 -23.19 26.56
N LYS A 9 -26.59 -23.95 27.59
CA LYS A 9 -25.18 -24.35 27.82
C LYS A 9 -24.81 -25.42 26.78
N GLY A 10 -24.75 -25.02 25.52
CA GLY A 10 -24.20 -25.81 24.43
C GLY A 10 -22.78 -25.35 24.16
N HIS A 11 -21.88 -26.30 23.93
CA HIS A 11 -20.50 -26.09 23.48
C HIS A 11 -20.44 -24.97 22.45
N GLY A 12 -20.12 -23.77 22.94
CA GLY A 12 -19.72 -22.71 22.06
C GLY A 12 -18.53 -23.26 21.31
N ILE A 13 -18.65 -23.40 19.99
CA ILE A 13 -17.54 -22.97 19.16
C ILE A 13 -17.31 -21.55 19.66
N VAL A 14 -16.36 -21.42 20.59
CA VAL A 14 -15.70 -20.16 20.85
C VAL A 14 -15.12 -19.86 19.49
N ARG A 15 -15.88 -19.14 18.67
CA ARG A 15 -15.30 -18.38 17.58
C ARG A 15 -14.46 -17.37 18.34
N VAL A 16 -13.25 -17.80 18.71
CA VAL A 16 -12.13 -16.90 18.87
C VAL A 16 -12.30 -15.98 17.68
N ALA A 17 -12.44 -14.68 17.92
CA ALA A 17 -12.45 -13.71 16.85
C ALA A 17 -11.09 -13.88 16.14
N HIS A 18 -11.03 -14.83 15.21
CA HIS A 18 -9.90 -15.09 14.36
C HIS A 18 -9.79 -13.83 13.54
N ASN A 19 -8.82 -12.98 13.86
CA ASN A 19 -8.35 -11.82 13.07
C ASN A 19 -9.18 -11.60 11.82
N LEU A 20 -10.39 -11.04 11.99
CA LEU A 20 -11.33 -10.93 10.89
C LEU A 20 -10.75 -9.87 9.97
N ARG A 21 -10.16 -10.34 8.88
CA ARG A 21 -9.52 -9.53 7.85
C ARG A 21 -10.28 -9.74 6.56
N LEU A 22 -10.65 -8.65 5.93
CA LEU A 22 -11.25 -8.64 4.61
C LEU A 22 -10.26 -8.01 3.63
N HIS A 23 -9.80 -8.85 2.70
CA HIS A 23 -8.80 -8.48 1.72
C HIS A 23 -9.47 -7.99 0.44
N VAL A 24 -9.17 -6.76 0.03
CA VAL A 24 -9.52 -6.20 -1.28
C VAL A 24 -8.29 -6.34 -2.17
N THR A 25 -8.25 -7.40 -2.96
CA THR A 25 -7.07 -7.77 -3.77
C THR A 25 -7.06 -7.12 -5.15
N ASP A 26 -8.17 -6.52 -5.57
CA ASP A 26 -8.25 -5.80 -6.83
C ASP A 26 -8.15 -4.28 -6.58
N PRO A 27 -7.08 -3.61 -7.06
CA PRO A 27 -6.89 -2.17 -6.89
C PRO A 27 -8.01 -1.32 -7.49
N ARG A 28 -8.75 -1.84 -8.48
CA ARG A 28 -9.94 -1.16 -9.07
C ARG A 28 -11.13 -1.10 -8.11
N LEU A 29 -11.07 -1.81 -7.00
CA LEU A 29 -12.11 -1.84 -5.98
C LEU A 29 -11.78 -0.98 -4.77
N TRP A 30 -10.58 -0.41 -4.67
CA TRP A 30 -10.12 0.29 -3.47
C TRP A 30 -11.00 1.48 -3.06
N SER A 31 -11.57 2.20 -4.03
CA SER A 31 -12.47 3.35 -3.78
C SER A 31 -13.90 2.96 -3.39
N ARG A 32 -14.32 1.72 -3.63
CA ARG A 32 -15.73 1.30 -3.53
C ARG A 32 -15.99 0.03 -2.72
N SER A 33 -14.94 -0.66 -2.30
CA SER A 33 -15.02 -1.83 -1.43
C SER A 33 -14.51 -1.50 -0.04
N ILE A 34 -15.25 -1.99 0.96
CA ILE A 34 -14.83 -1.94 2.35
C ILE A 34 -13.92 -3.14 2.59
N GLY A 35 -12.75 -2.90 3.18
CA GLY A 35 -11.78 -3.91 3.56
C GLY A 35 -10.98 -3.48 4.79
N THR A 36 -10.25 -4.43 5.35
CA THR A 36 -9.20 -4.14 6.34
C THR A 36 -7.83 -4.14 5.70
N ASP A 37 -7.70 -4.79 4.54
CA ASP A 37 -6.44 -5.03 3.85
C ASP A 37 -6.61 -4.84 2.37
N TYR A 38 -5.70 -4.10 1.76
CA TYR A 38 -5.82 -3.69 0.37
C TYR A 38 -4.50 -4.01 -0.33
N TRP A 39 -4.59 -4.70 -1.46
CA TRP A 39 -3.43 -5.24 -2.16
C TRP A 39 -3.39 -4.71 -3.58
N LEU A 40 -2.22 -4.21 -3.97
CA LEU A 40 -1.90 -3.86 -5.34
C LEU A 40 -0.70 -4.71 -5.73
N ARG A 41 -0.81 -5.38 -6.87
CA ARG A 41 0.31 -6.05 -7.53
C ARG A 41 0.58 -5.32 -8.83
N GLY A 42 1.81 -4.85 -9.02
CA GLY A 42 2.23 -4.24 -10.28
C GLY A 42 2.31 -5.26 -11.43
N GLY A 43 2.54 -4.79 -12.64
CA GLY A 43 2.71 -5.63 -13.82
C GLY A 43 1.99 -5.10 -15.05
N ILE A 44 1.92 -5.92 -16.10
CA ILE A 44 1.31 -5.54 -17.39
C ILE A 44 -0.22 -5.42 -17.25
N GLY A 45 -0.78 -4.35 -17.80
CA GLY A 45 -2.22 -4.14 -17.96
C GLY A 45 -2.93 -3.52 -16.75
N ILE A 46 -2.21 -2.83 -15.87
CA ILE A 46 -2.77 -2.18 -14.67
C ILE A 46 -2.88 -0.65 -14.82
N VAL A 47 -1.88 0.01 -15.41
CA VAL A 47 -1.79 1.46 -15.61
C VAL A 47 -1.75 1.88 -17.08
N SER A 48 -1.47 0.97 -18.03
CA SER A 48 -1.37 1.29 -19.46
C SER A 48 -2.50 0.69 -20.31
N ALA A 49 -2.99 1.48 -21.28
CA ALA A 49 -4.02 1.08 -22.26
C ALA A 49 -3.59 -0.03 -23.24
N GLN A 50 -2.40 -0.63 -23.09
CA GLN A 50 -2.02 -1.82 -23.85
C GLN A 50 -2.79 -3.08 -23.42
N ALA A 51 -3.53 -3.04 -22.32
CA ALA A 51 -4.60 -3.98 -22.05
C ALA A 51 -5.65 -3.86 -23.17
N THR A 52 -5.56 -4.71 -24.20
CA THR A 52 -6.28 -4.61 -25.48
C THR A 52 -7.82 -4.72 -25.36
N ALA A 53 -8.38 -4.71 -24.14
CA ALA A 53 -9.80 -4.60 -23.82
C ALA A 53 -10.08 -4.28 -22.32
N GLY A 54 -9.11 -3.72 -21.57
CA GLY A 54 -9.19 -3.62 -20.09
C GLY A 54 -9.45 -2.19 -19.58
N GLU A 55 -10.24 -2.08 -18.51
CA GLU A 55 -10.45 -0.84 -17.75
C GLU A 55 -9.20 -0.50 -16.92
N LEU A 56 -8.77 0.76 -16.94
CA LEU A 56 -7.55 1.24 -16.31
C LEU A 56 -7.77 1.64 -14.84
N LEU A 57 -6.71 1.67 -14.03
CA LEU A 57 -6.81 2.19 -12.66
C LEU A 57 -7.34 3.63 -12.61
N SER A 58 -7.01 4.47 -13.60
CA SER A 58 -7.51 5.83 -13.73
C SER A 58 -9.05 5.89 -13.83
N ASP A 59 -9.68 4.87 -14.39
CA ASP A 59 -11.14 4.78 -14.50
C ASP A 59 -11.81 4.49 -13.13
N TYR A 60 -11.00 4.14 -12.12
CA TYR A 60 -11.40 3.71 -10.79
C TYR A 60 -10.94 4.64 -9.66
N GLY A 61 -10.60 5.89 -10.01
CA GLY A 61 -10.26 6.95 -9.06
C GLY A 61 -8.79 6.99 -8.65
N TRP A 62 -7.92 6.19 -9.29
CA TRP A 62 -6.48 6.35 -9.14
C TRP A 62 -6.00 7.56 -9.95
N THR A 63 -4.94 8.19 -9.47
CA THR A 63 -4.17 9.16 -10.28
C THR A 63 -2.94 8.45 -10.83
N THR A 64 -2.86 8.33 -12.16
CA THR A 64 -1.76 7.65 -12.86
C THR A 64 -1.21 8.54 -13.97
N THR A 65 0.10 8.59 -14.17
CA THR A 65 0.74 9.30 -15.30
C THR A 65 1.51 8.32 -16.21
N GLY A 66 2.64 8.73 -16.80
CA GLY A 66 3.39 7.99 -17.84
C GLY A 66 4.15 6.75 -17.36
N LEU A 67 3.61 6.05 -16.37
CA LEU A 67 4.21 4.90 -15.70
C LEU A 67 4.52 3.77 -16.69
N ALA A 68 5.66 3.11 -16.48
CA ALA A 68 6.05 1.92 -17.23
C ALA A 68 5.55 0.66 -16.53
N GLU A 69 5.08 -0.31 -17.31
CA GLU A 69 4.75 -1.65 -16.80
C GLU A 69 5.85 -2.63 -17.18
N THR A 70 6.26 -3.47 -16.24
CA THR A 70 7.30 -4.47 -16.50
C THR A 70 6.87 -5.81 -15.95
N ALA A 71 6.96 -6.83 -16.80
CA ALA A 71 6.78 -8.22 -16.37
C ALA A 71 8.01 -8.69 -15.59
N ALA A 72 7.79 -9.60 -14.65
CA ALA A 72 8.83 -10.24 -13.88
C ALA A 72 9.95 -10.79 -14.79
N THR A 73 11.20 -10.52 -14.42
CA THR A 73 12.38 -11.01 -15.14
C THR A 73 13.28 -11.75 -14.15
N GLY A 74 13.01 -13.04 -13.94
CA GLY A 74 13.78 -13.83 -13.00
C GLY A 74 13.33 -15.28 -12.91
N ALA A 75 14.22 -16.16 -12.46
CA ALA A 75 13.85 -17.52 -12.09
C ALA A 75 13.24 -17.47 -10.68
N ALA A 76 11.97 -17.86 -10.55
CA ALA A 76 11.34 -18.02 -9.24
C ALA A 76 12.12 -19.05 -8.42
N ASP A 77 12.55 -18.68 -7.22
CA ASP A 77 13.42 -19.51 -6.37
C ASP A 77 12.70 -20.10 -5.16
N PHE A 78 11.38 -19.90 -5.03
CA PHE A 78 10.56 -20.31 -3.88
C PHE A 78 11.13 -19.85 -2.52
N LEU A 79 11.68 -18.62 -2.45
CA LEU A 79 12.30 -18.06 -1.25
C LEU A 79 13.52 -18.87 -0.77
N SER A 80 14.18 -19.60 -1.67
CA SER A 80 15.39 -20.36 -1.33
C SER A 80 16.65 -19.49 -1.29
N SER A 81 16.60 -18.26 -1.81
CA SER A 81 17.64 -17.26 -1.65
C SER A 81 17.13 -16.04 -0.86
N ALA A 82 18.08 -15.25 -0.36
CA ALA A 82 17.80 -13.97 0.29
C ALA A 82 17.55 -12.84 -0.73
N THR A 83 17.76 -13.10 -2.03
CA THR A 83 17.57 -12.10 -3.09
C THR A 83 16.20 -12.32 -3.73
N PRO A 84 15.18 -11.51 -3.42
CA PRO A 84 13.93 -11.56 -4.16
C PRO A 84 14.27 -11.27 -5.63
N GLY A 85 13.88 -12.17 -6.54
CA GLY A 85 14.03 -11.94 -7.97
C GLY A 85 13.28 -10.67 -8.42
N VAL A 86 13.41 -10.29 -9.68
CA VAL A 86 12.68 -9.12 -10.22
C VAL A 86 11.22 -9.55 -10.49
N GLU A 87 10.32 -9.11 -9.61
CA GLU A 87 8.86 -9.35 -9.71
C GLU A 87 8.21 -8.48 -10.80
N ASP A 88 6.91 -8.70 -11.03
CA ASP A 88 6.11 -7.77 -11.85
C ASP A 88 6.00 -6.41 -11.14
N TYR A 89 6.22 -5.31 -11.88
CA TYR A 89 6.18 -3.98 -11.26
C TYR A 89 5.66 -2.88 -12.18
N VAL A 90 5.33 -1.76 -11.55
CA VAL A 90 5.05 -0.48 -12.19
C VAL A 90 6.23 0.45 -11.88
N GLY A 91 6.92 0.91 -12.92
CA GLY A 91 8.11 1.75 -12.82
C GLY A 91 7.80 3.22 -13.09
N ALA A 92 8.39 4.10 -12.27
CA ALA A 92 8.48 5.53 -12.52
C ALA A 92 9.84 5.83 -13.17
N ASN A 93 9.85 6.30 -14.41
CA ASN A 93 11.05 6.64 -15.18
C ASN A 93 11.20 8.15 -15.45
N SER A 94 10.21 8.94 -15.05
CA SER A 94 10.19 10.40 -15.12
C SER A 94 9.93 11.02 -13.75
N SER A 95 10.41 12.24 -13.52
CA SER A 95 10.11 13.01 -12.30
C SER A 95 8.65 13.44 -12.18
N THR A 96 7.86 13.26 -13.24
CA THR A 96 6.41 13.53 -13.27
C THR A 96 5.58 12.24 -13.17
N ASP A 97 6.23 11.10 -12.99
CA ASP A 97 5.54 9.83 -12.84
C ASP A 97 4.91 9.72 -11.46
N LEU A 98 3.63 9.36 -11.45
CA LEU A 98 2.79 9.38 -10.26
C LEU A 98 1.84 8.19 -10.31
N LEU A 99 1.86 7.38 -9.25
CA LEU A 99 0.86 6.37 -8.95
C LEU A 99 0.30 6.69 -7.56
N GLN A 100 -0.95 7.16 -7.52
CA GLN A 100 -1.62 7.54 -6.28
C GLN A 100 -2.98 6.87 -6.18
N SER A 101 -3.23 6.24 -5.02
CA SER A 101 -4.50 5.57 -4.73
C SER A 101 -5.62 6.58 -4.51
N PRO A 102 -6.89 6.15 -4.67
CA PRO A 102 -8.03 6.89 -4.12
C PRO A 102 -7.92 7.06 -2.60
N SER A 103 -8.62 8.05 -2.04
CA SER A 103 -8.79 8.17 -0.59
C SER A 103 -9.60 6.98 -0.04
N MET A 104 -8.92 6.12 0.73
CA MET A 104 -9.45 4.84 1.22
C MET A 104 -9.29 4.68 2.74
N PHE A 105 -8.39 5.46 3.36
CA PHE A 105 -8.12 5.47 4.80
C PHE A 105 -8.15 6.91 5.34
N GLY A 106 -8.03 7.06 6.67
CA GLY A 106 -7.99 8.38 7.33
C GLY A 106 -9.36 8.99 7.65
N GLY A 107 -10.41 8.60 6.92
CA GLY A 107 -11.79 9.01 7.20
C GLY A 107 -12.46 8.20 8.33
N TYR A 108 -13.36 8.85 9.08
CA TYR A 108 -14.13 8.23 10.16
C TYR A 108 -14.95 7.01 9.69
N HIS A 109 -15.57 7.10 8.51
CA HIS A 109 -16.35 5.99 7.93
C HIS A 109 -15.50 4.75 7.64
N GLY A 110 -14.29 4.92 7.11
CA GLY A 110 -13.37 3.81 6.84
C GLY A 110 -12.93 3.11 8.13
N ALA A 111 -12.59 3.89 9.16
CA ALA A 111 -12.21 3.35 10.47
C ALA A 111 -13.36 2.56 11.13
N GLN A 112 -14.59 3.07 11.09
CA GLN A 112 -15.76 2.36 11.61
C GLN A 112 -16.06 1.08 10.84
N ALA A 113 -15.93 1.12 9.51
CA ALA A 113 -16.17 -0.04 8.67
C ALA A 113 -15.13 -1.15 8.96
N ALA A 114 -13.84 -0.78 9.05
CA ALA A 114 -12.77 -1.68 9.47
C ALA A 114 -13.03 -2.24 10.89
N ALA A 115 -13.45 -1.38 11.84
CA ALA A 115 -13.77 -1.80 13.20
C ALA A 115 -14.91 -2.83 13.24
N SER A 116 -15.94 -2.63 12.42
CA SER A 116 -17.07 -3.56 12.32
C SER A 116 -16.66 -4.94 11.79
N ILE A 117 -15.70 -4.98 10.86
CA ILE A 117 -15.14 -6.24 10.32
C ILE A 117 -14.26 -6.90 11.38
N MET A 118 -13.36 -6.14 11.99
CA MET A 118 -12.37 -6.66 12.95
C MET A 118 -12.96 -7.00 14.32
N GLY A 119 -14.14 -6.48 14.64
CA GLY A 119 -14.78 -6.59 15.96
C GLY A 119 -14.11 -5.75 17.05
N ARG A 120 -13.25 -4.81 16.67
CA ARG A 120 -12.53 -3.88 17.56
C ARG A 120 -12.05 -2.67 16.77
N ASP A 121 -11.80 -1.56 17.45
CA ASP A 121 -11.27 -0.38 16.78
C ASP A 121 -9.85 -0.64 16.22
N PRO A 122 -9.57 -0.18 14.98
CA PRO A 122 -8.23 -0.23 14.42
C PRO A 122 -7.29 0.64 15.26
N THR A 123 -6.12 0.12 15.58
CA THR A 123 -5.12 0.79 16.43
C THR A 123 -3.85 1.17 15.68
N ARG A 124 -3.75 0.75 14.41
CA ARG A 124 -2.60 0.99 13.55
C ARG A 124 -3.04 1.02 12.10
N LEU A 125 -2.43 1.92 11.34
CA LEU A 125 -2.39 1.84 9.88
C LEU A 125 -1.02 1.30 9.48
N THR A 126 -0.99 0.31 8.59
CA THR A 126 0.26 -0.29 8.11
C THR A 126 0.23 -0.32 6.60
N ALA A 127 1.31 0.14 6.00
CA ALA A 127 1.52 0.08 4.56
C ALA A 127 2.89 -0.56 4.28
N GLU A 128 2.91 -1.47 3.31
CA GLU A 128 4.08 -2.26 2.93
C GLU A 128 4.30 -2.14 1.42
N TRP A 129 5.56 -2.00 1.03
CA TRP A 129 5.98 -1.90 -0.38
C TRP A 129 7.13 -2.85 -0.64
N LEU A 130 7.06 -3.59 -1.73
CA LEU A 130 8.17 -4.35 -2.31
C LEU A 130 8.59 -3.65 -3.60
N GLY A 131 9.86 -3.28 -3.71
CA GLY A 131 10.36 -2.53 -4.86
C GLY A 131 11.86 -2.25 -4.78
N SER A 132 12.37 -1.45 -5.70
CA SER A 132 13.75 -0.95 -5.70
C SER A 132 13.82 0.49 -6.20
N PHE A 133 14.87 1.21 -5.80
CA PHE A 133 15.26 2.47 -6.44
C PHE A 133 16.27 2.16 -7.53
N THR A 134 15.95 2.44 -8.80
CA THR A 134 16.86 2.16 -9.91
C THR A 134 18.02 3.16 -10.02
N VAL A 135 17.87 4.33 -9.37
CA VAL A 135 18.88 5.37 -9.27
C VAL A 135 18.87 5.92 -7.85
N VAL A 136 20.00 5.81 -7.16
CA VAL A 136 20.20 6.33 -5.79
C VAL A 136 21.23 7.45 -5.71
N THR A 137 21.84 7.85 -6.83
CA THR A 137 22.94 8.84 -6.82
C THR A 137 22.46 10.30 -6.82
N GLY A 138 21.17 10.57 -6.59
CA GLY A 138 20.60 11.90 -6.66
C GLY A 138 19.63 12.17 -5.51
N THR A 139 19.73 13.36 -4.92
CA THR A 139 18.76 13.83 -3.92
C THR A 139 17.44 14.14 -4.62
N SER A 140 16.54 13.17 -4.73
CA SER A 140 15.18 13.42 -5.20
C SER A 140 14.23 13.28 -4.03
N ASN A 141 13.86 14.42 -3.45
CA ASN A 141 12.83 14.43 -2.43
C ASN A 141 11.43 14.14 -3.00
N ARG A 142 11.27 13.96 -4.32
CA ARG A 142 9.99 13.63 -4.96
C ARG A 142 9.88 12.18 -5.39
N SER A 143 11.01 11.51 -5.64
CA SER A 143 11.04 10.12 -6.05
C SER A 143 11.01 9.23 -4.82
N GLY A 144 9.86 8.64 -4.55
CA GLY A 144 9.66 7.82 -3.36
C GLY A 144 8.25 7.27 -3.30
N PHE A 145 7.87 6.81 -2.10
CA PHE A 145 6.54 6.28 -1.83
C PHE A 145 6.22 6.43 -0.35
N GLY A 146 4.93 6.40 -0.02
CA GLY A 146 4.52 6.57 1.36
C GLY A 146 3.04 6.91 1.52
N LEU A 147 2.74 7.48 2.68
CA LEU A 147 1.42 7.97 3.04
C LEU A 147 1.34 9.49 2.84
N ILE A 148 0.20 9.93 2.32
CA ILE A 148 -0.13 11.33 2.09
C ILE A 148 -1.36 11.72 2.89
N GLU A 149 -1.54 13.01 3.13
CA GLU A 149 -2.77 13.53 3.73
C GLU A 149 -3.96 13.41 2.77
N ASP A 150 -5.17 13.41 3.35
CA ASP A 150 -6.39 13.32 2.56
C ASP A 150 -6.60 14.59 1.72
N GLY A 151 -6.87 14.41 0.42
CA GLY A 151 -6.97 15.50 -0.54
C GLY A 151 -5.63 16.06 -1.03
N GLY A 152 -4.49 15.59 -0.49
CA GLY A 152 -3.15 15.96 -0.93
C GLY A 152 -2.65 15.19 -2.16
N GLY A 153 -1.51 15.63 -2.70
CA GLY A 153 -0.82 15.00 -3.82
C GLY A 153 0.52 14.39 -3.41
N ALA A 154 0.80 13.15 -3.84
CA ALA A 154 2.09 12.52 -3.57
C ALA A 154 3.28 13.23 -4.26
N ASP A 155 3.02 14.07 -5.25
CA ASP A 155 4.02 14.96 -5.89
C ASP A 155 4.31 16.26 -5.11
N THR A 156 3.57 16.50 -4.02
CA THR A 156 3.65 17.70 -3.19
C THR A 156 4.25 17.36 -1.83
N ALA A 157 5.48 17.82 -1.57
CA ALA A 157 6.23 17.43 -0.37
C ALA A 157 5.55 17.82 0.96
N ALA A 158 4.74 18.87 0.98
CA ALA A 158 4.01 19.29 2.17
C ALA A 158 2.89 18.30 2.57
N ASP A 159 2.35 17.57 1.59
CA ASP A 159 1.21 16.67 1.76
C ASP A 159 1.66 15.27 2.20
N GLN A 160 2.97 15.04 2.29
CA GLN A 160 3.58 13.75 2.57
C GLN A 160 3.74 13.53 4.08
N LEU A 161 2.89 12.68 4.66
CA LEU A 161 2.86 12.40 6.10
C LEU A 161 3.94 11.43 6.55
N ALA A 162 4.27 10.44 5.72
CA ALA A 162 5.34 9.48 5.97
C ALA A 162 5.86 8.97 4.63
N TRP A 163 7.03 9.47 4.20
CA TRP A 163 7.55 9.29 2.85
C TRP A 163 8.97 8.75 2.86
N ILE A 164 9.17 7.62 2.18
CA ILE A 164 10.46 6.97 2.00
C ILE A 164 11.01 7.40 0.65
N PHE A 165 12.24 7.90 0.64
CA PHE A 165 12.97 8.31 -0.56
C PHE A 165 14.47 8.10 -0.37
N THR A 166 15.25 8.17 -1.45
CA THR A 166 16.73 8.23 -1.39
C THR A 166 17.19 9.68 -1.33
N ASP A 167 18.07 10.01 -0.39
CA ASP A 167 18.70 11.33 -0.29
C ASP A 167 20.06 11.40 -1.01
N GLY A 168 20.41 10.39 -1.81
CA GLY A 168 21.73 10.30 -2.43
C GLY A 168 22.77 9.53 -1.59
N THR A 169 22.41 9.10 -0.38
CA THR A 169 23.31 8.36 0.53
C THR A 169 22.55 7.33 1.37
N ASN A 170 21.32 7.63 1.79
CA ASN A 170 20.48 6.77 2.61
C ASN A 170 19.04 6.70 2.10
N PHE A 171 18.35 5.62 2.46
CA PHE A 171 16.90 5.55 2.47
C PHE A 171 16.36 6.35 3.67
N THR A 172 15.89 7.55 3.39
CA THR A 172 15.41 8.51 4.39
C THR A 172 13.89 8.44 4.50
N LEU A 173 13.38 8.44 5.73
CA LEU A 173 11.95 8.60 6.04
C LEU A 173 11.71 10.05 6.47
N ARG A 174 10.72 10.72 5.89
CA ARG A 174 10.31 12.05 6.33
C ARG A 174 8.82 12.18 6.57
N SER A 175 8.48 13.21 7.33
CA SER A 175 7.18 13.87 7.32
C SER A 175 7.34 15.35 6.94
N ASP A 176 6.25 16.10 7.01
CA ASP A 176 6.24 17.56 6.90
C ASP A 176 7.07 18.27 7.99
N ALA A 177 7.24 17.62 9.15
CA ALA A 177 7.81 18.21 10.36
C ALA A 177 9.17 17.63 10.79
N ASP A 178 9.54 16.43 10.33
CA ASP A 178 10.77 15.75 10.78
C ASP A 178 11.33 14.79 9.70
N SER A 179 12.58 14.35 9.88
CA SER A 179 13.23 13.37 9.00
C SER A 179 14.20 12.46 9.76
N ASP A 180 14.16 11.17 9.44
CA ASP A 180 15.12 10.16 9.87
C ASP A 180 16.00 9.75 8.69
N ALA A 181 17.32 9.86 8.87
CA ALA A 181 18.31 9.53 7.85
C ALA A 181 18.36 8.04 7.50
N GLY A 182 17.74 7.16 8.31
CA GLY A 182 17.56 5.74 7.97
C GLY A 182 18.86 4.98 7.71
N ALA A 183 18.84 4.07 6.74
CA ALA A 183 19.96 3.17 6.40
C ALA A 183 20.57 3.52 5.04
N ALA A 184 21.82 3.14 4.81
CA ALA A 184 22.51 3.35 3.52
C ALA A 184 21.66 2.87 2.34
N ASP A 185 21.60 3.66 1.27
CA ASP A 185 20.83 3.30 0.08
C ASP A 185 21.59 2.36 -0.84
N ASP A 186 20.82 1.64 -1.65
CA ASP A 186 21.31 0.78 -2.71
C ASP A 186 20.19 0.59 -3.77
N THR A 187 20.49 -0.19 -4.81
CA THR A 187 19.55 -0.46 -5.91
C THR A 187 18.89 -1.84 -5.83
N ASP A 188 19.09 -2.55 -4.72
CA ASP A 188 18.53 -3.87 -4.52
C ASP A 188 17.02 -3.77 -4.21
N TRP A 189 16.35 -4.91 -4.29
CA TRP A 189 14.93 -5.01 -3.96
C TRP A 189 14.75 -5.15 -2.45
N HIS A 190 13.89 -4.30 -1.87
CA HIS A 190 13.61 -4.29 -0.44
C HIS A 190 12.11 -4.36 -0.16
N ILE A 191 11.79 -4.79 1.05
CA ILE A 191 10.45 -4.64 1.64
C ILE A 191 10.51 -3.50 2.65
N TRP A 192 9.78 -2.42 2.37
CA TRP A 192 9.59 -1.31 3.30
C TRP A 192 8.25 -1.43 3.99
N LYS A 193 8.22 -0.98 5.25
CA LYS A 193 7.03 -1.00 6.08
C LYS A 193 6.90 0.28 6.89
N ILE A 194 5.79 0.98 6.73
CA ILE A 194 5.41 2.11 7.56
C ILE A 194 4.29 1.67 8.50
N VAL A 195 4.43 1.96 9.79
CA VAL A 195 3.42 1.67 10.82
C VAL A 195 3.09 2.96 11.57
N VAL A 196 1.87 3.44 11.37
CA VAL A 196 1.31 4.59 12.11
C VAL A 196 0.45 4.06 13.25
N LYS A 197 0.57 4.67 14.43
CA LYS A 197 -0.23 4.35 15.62
C LYS A 197 -1.43 5.27 15.76
#